data_AF-A0A9N9HJJ9-F1
#
_entry.id   AF-A0A9N9HJJ9-F1
#
_cell.length_a   1.000
_cell.length_b   1.000
_cell.length_c   1.000
_cell.angle_alpha   90.00
_cell.angle_beta   90.00
_cell.angle_gamma   90.00
#
_symmetry.space_group_name_H-M   'P 1'
#
loop_
_entity.id
_entity.type
_entity.pdbx_description
1 polymer ?
#
loop_
_entity_poly.entity_id
_entity_poly.type
_entity_poly.pdbx_seq_one_letter_code
_entity_poly.pdbx_strand_id
1 'polypeptide(L)'
;NLETIRVEAESKYPEGELFAVLALEKKEVYYNWDATYKMYREFETTRPAQLRITLFQTQLSQQDTLELEKNAFHIPQPILYSYGRSGISLEIDPETFEFRHIAQMEKKFLVFLWNKFAKRLEIYFDTINRLSRTIFDQSAIKKLNPGEHCMITVNELKGLIGIYSNEKGVLNTYRLEQDQTNFSLHYRNIQLCQWYNDTVPDITNFFFIKNTEDICFVERD
;
A
#
# COMPACT_ATOMS: atom_id res chain seq x y z
N ASN A 1 35.24 -1.43 -33.84
CA ASN A 1 36.08 -0.81 -32.80
C ASN A 1 35.13 -0.10 -31.84
N LEU A 2 34.87 -0.67 -30.67
CA LEU A 2 33.84 -0.17 -29.72
C LEU A 2 34.20 1.20 -29.16
N GLU A 3 35.49 1.48 -28.99
CA GLU A 3 35.98 2.75 -28.46
C GLU A 3 35.67 3.92 -29.40
N THR A 4 35.74 3.71 -30.71
CA THR A 4 35.40 4.73 -31.71
C THR A 4 33.91 5.08 -31.68
N ILE A 5 33.04 4.07 -31.50
CA ILE A 5 31.59 4.25 -31.44
C ILE A 5 31.21 4.99 -30.15
N ARG A 6 31.87 4.66 -29.04
CA ARG A 6 31.68 5.33 -27.75
C ARG A 6 32.02 6.82 -27.83
N VAL A 7 33.21 7.17 -28.33
CA VAL A 7 33.66 8.57 -28.45
C VAL A 7 32.72 9.38 -29.36
N GLU A 8 32.24 8.79 -30.45
CA GLU A 8 31.31 9.48 -31.36
C GLU A 8 29.93 9.69 -30.72
N ALA A 9 29.45 8.73 -29.92
CA ALA A 9 28.19 8.86 -29.19
C ALA A 9 28.26 9.89 -28.06
N GLU A 10 29.33 9.86 -27.24
CA GLU A 10 29.57 10.84 -26.17
C GLU A 10 29.70 12.26 -26.72
N SER A 11 30.29 12.43 -27.92
CA SER A 11 30.39 13.74 -28.58
C SER A 11 29.06 14.23 -29.17
N LYS A 12 28.17 13.34 -29.62
CA LYS A 12 26.86 13.71 -30.21
C LYS A 12 25.79 13.94 -29.16
N TYR A 13 25.89 13.26 -28.03
CA TYR A 13 24.90 13.30 -26.94
C TYR A 13 25.61 13.56 -25.60
N PRO A 14 26.09 14.79 -25.36
CA PRO A 14 26.83 15.14 -24.15
C PRO A 14 25.96 15.18 -22.88
N GLU A 15 24.64 15.22 -23.04
CA GLU A 15 23.65 15.24 -21.96
C GLU A 15 22.61 14.13 -22.19
N GLY A 16 22.23 13.43 -21.12
CA GLY A 16 21.25 12.35 -21.18
C GLY A 16 21.43 11.31 -20.07
N GLU A 17 20.53 10.33 -20.02
CA GLU A 17 20.61 9.21 -19.09
C GLU A 17 21.82 8.32 -19.42
N LEU A 18 22.57 7.94 -18.40
CA LEU A 18 23.68 6.99 -18.54
C LEU A 18 23.12 5.59 -18.84
N PHE A 19 23.69 4.95 -19.86
CA PHE A 19 23.36 3.57 -20.21
C PHE A 19 24.63 2.78 -20.53
N ALA A 20 24.64 1.51 -20.14
CA ALA A 20 25.65 0.55 -20.55
C ALA A 20 25.28 -0.04 -21.92
N VAL A 21 26.20 0.00 -22.88
CA VAL A 21 26.05 -0.71 -24.16
C VAL A 21 26.46 -2.16 -23.93
N LEU A 22 25.48 -3.08 -23.97
CA LEU A 22 25.70 -4.50 -23.73
C LEU A 22 26.19 -5.23 -24.98
N ALA A 23 25.67 -4.87 -26.15
CA ALA A 23 26.06 -5.47 -27.42
C ALA A 23 25.70 -4.59 -28.62
N LEU A 24 26.45 -4.74 -29.70
CA LEU A 24 26.19 -4.11 -31.00
C LEU A 24 26.17 -5.20 -32.08
N GLU A 25 24.99 -5.45 -32.64
CA GLU A 25 24.82 -6.38 -33.76
C GLU A 25 24.76 -5.59 -35.07
N LYS A 26 25.72 -5.85 -35.95
CA LYS A 26 25.67 -5.33 -37.32
C LYS A 26 24.65 -6.15 -38.11
N LYS A 27 23.63 -5.49 -38.63
CA LYS A 27 22.69 -6.12 -39.57
C LYS A 27 23.22 -5.92 -40.98
N GLU A 28 23.63 -7.01 -41.63
CA GLU A 28 24.00 -6.93 -43.04
C GLU A 28 22.72 -6.82 -43.88
N VAL A 29 22.53 -5.66 -44.49
CA VAL A 29 21.46 -5.43 -45.46
C VAL A 29 21.97 -5.92 -46.81
N TYR A 30 21.20 -6.79 -47.47
CA TYR A 30 21.59 -7.51 -48.70
C TYR A 30 21.85 -6.60 -49.92
N TYR A 31 21.60 -5.30 -49.81
CA TYR A 31 21.89 -4.33 -50.84
C TYR A 31 22.56 -3.11 -50.21
N ASN A 32 23.69 -2.71 -50.79
CA ASN A 32 24.41 -1.47 -50.49
C ASN A 32 23.41 -0.34 -50.33
N TRP A 33 23.16 0.12 -49.11
CA TRP A 33 23.25 1.50 -48.63
C TRP A 33 23.07 1.46 -47.10
N ASP A 34 24.15 1.83 -46.42
CA ASP A 34 24.32 1.98 -44.96
C ASP A 34 24.20 0.72 -44.07
N ALA A 35 25.28 0.45 -43.33
CA ALA A 35 25.31 -0.57 -42.29
C ALA A 35 24.38 -0.13 -41.14
N THR A 36 23.35 -0.91 -40.86
CA THR A 36 22.47 -0.67 -39.71
C THR A 36 22.95 -1.48 -38.51
N TYR A 37 23.04 -0.82 -37.36
CA TYR A 37 23.46 -1.44 -36.10
C TYR A 37 22.27 -1.54 -35.15
N LYS A 38 22.09 -2.71 -34.54
CA LYS A 38 21.17 -2.90 -33.42
C LYS A 38 21.99 -2.83 -32.13
N MET A 39 21.65 -1.87 -31.28
CA MET A 39 22.31 -1.65 -30.00
C MET A 39 21.43 -2.19 -28.87
N TYR A 40 22.00 -3.07 -28.06
CA TYR A 40 21.41 -3.51 -26.79
C TYR A 40 22.00 -2.64 -25.69
N ARG A 41 21.12 -2.03 -24.89
CA ARG A 41 21.52 -1.11 -23.81
C ARG A 41 20.74 -1.41 -22.54
N GLU A 42 21.37 -1.13 -21.40
CA GLU A 42 20.77 -1.16 -20.08
C GLU A 42 20.95 0.22 -19.43
N PHE A 43 19.90 0.76 -18.82
CA PHE A 43 19.95 2.03 -18.13
C PHE A 43 20.26 1.81 -16.65
N GLU A 44 21.26 2.50 -16.12
CA GLU A 44 21.44 2.59 -14.67
C GLU A 44 20.38 3.55 -14.12
N THR A 45 19.24 3.02 -13.73
CA THR A 45 18.25 3.79 -12.98
C THR A 45 18.48 3.55 -11.50
N THR A 46 18.99 4.57 -10.79
CA THR A 46 18.87 4.63 -9.33
C THR A 46 17.39 4.65 -9.01
N ARG A 47 16.83 3.50 -8.62
CA ARG A 47 15.46 3.45 -8.11
C ARG A 47 15.40 4.29 -6.84
N PRO A 48 14.41 5.18 -6.69
CA PRO A 48 14.23 5.90 -5.44
C PRO A 48 14.07 4.89 -4.29
N ALA A 49 14.50 5.27 -3.10
CA ALA A 49 14.40 4.40 -1.93
C ALA A 49 12.93 4.01 -1.72
N GLN A 50 12.63 2.72 -1.71
CA GLN A 50 11.25 2.23 -1.53
C GLN A 50 11.01 1.83 -0.09
N LEU A 51 9.83 2.18 0.44
CA LEU A 51 9.33 1.62 1.68
C LEU A 51 8.89 0.19 1.40
N ARG A 52 9.58 -0.78 2.01
CA ARG A 52 9.23 -2.20 1.92
C ARG A 52 8.47 -2.63 3.18
N ILE A 53 7.25 -3.10 3.00
CA ILE A 53 6.43 -3.69 4.06
C ILE A 53 6.37 -5.20 3.82
N THR A 54 6.88 -6.00 4.76
CA THR A 54 6.88 -7.46 4.65
C THR A 54 5.85 -8.07 5.58
N LEU A 55 4.91 -8.83 5.01
CA LEU A 55 3.87 -9.52 5.76
C LEU A 55 4.27 -10.97 6.00
N PHE A 56 4.27 -11.37 7.26
CA PHE A 56 4.55 -12.73 7.68
C PHE A 56 3.25 -13.42 8.10
N GLN A 57 2.98 -14.58 7.52
CA GLN A 57 1.86 -15.39 7.97
C GLN A 57 2.26 -16.17 9.23
N THR A 58 1.51 -15.94 10.31
CA THR A 58 1.66 -16.66 11.58
C THR A 58 0.48 -17.58 11.83
N GLN A 59 0.70 -18.67 12.56
CA GLN A 59 -0.35 -19.55 13.06
C GLN A 59 -0.13 -19.84 14.55
N LEU A 60 -1.20 -20.18 15.25
CA LEU A 60 -1.09 -20.71 16.60
C LEU A 60 -0.82 -22.21 16.57
N SER A 61 -0.04 -22.70 17.53
CA SER A 61 0.13 -24.14 17.73
C SER A 61 -1.17 -24.76 18.23
N GLN A 62 -1.38 -26.07 18.01
CA GLN A 62 -2.54 -26.76 18.60
C GLN A 62 -2.55 -26.65 20.13
N GLN A 63 -1.37 -26.64 20.76
CA GLN A 63 -1.25 -26.46 22.20
C GLN A 63 -1.72 -25.08 22.65
N ASP A 64 -1.30 -24.01 21.96
CA ASP A 64 -1.76 -22.65 22.29
C ASP A 64 -3.28 -22.51 22.16
N THR A 65 -3.86 -23.12 21.12
CA THR A 65 -5.32 -23.12 20.94
C THR A 65 -6.01 -23.78 22.13
N LEU A 66 -5.53 -24.94 22.58
CA LEU A 66 -6.09 -25.65 23.73
C LEU A 66 -5.91 -24.90 25.06
N GLU A 67 -4.79 -24.20 25.25
CA GLU A 67 -4.54 -23.41 26.46
C GLU A 67 -5.40 -22.14 26.49
N LEU A 68 -5.63 -21.49 25.35
CA LEU A 68 -6.55 -20.35 25.24
C LEU A 68 -8.00 -20.71 25.60
N GLU A 69 -8.43 -21.93 25.29
CA GLU A 69 -9.76 -22.42 25.69
C GLU A 69 -9.90 -22.60 27.21
N LYS A 70 -8.80 -22.92 27.90
CA LYS A 70 -8.79 -23.15 29.36
C LYS A 70 -8.51 -21.89 30.15
N ASN A 71 -7.65 -21.02 29.63
CA ASN A 71 -7.15 -19.83 30.30
C ASN A 71 -7.11 -18.65 29.31
N ALA A 72 -8.06 -17.73 29.47
CA ALA A 72 -8.13 -16.52 28.66
C ALA A 72 -6.90 -15.60 28.79
N PHE A 73 -6.08 -15.77 29.83
CA PHE A 73 -4.84 -15.02 30.05
C PHE A 73 -3.59 -15.77 29.56
N HIS A 74 -3.73 -16.92 28.92
CA HIS A 74 -2.60 -17.60 28.28
C HIS A 74 -1.97 -16.69 27.22
N ILE A 75 -0.64 -16.59 27.23
CA ILE A 75 0.10 -15.80 26.24
C ILE A 75 0.54 -16.77 25.13
N PRO A 76 -0.12 -16.74 23.95
CA PRO A 76 0.21 -17.66 22.89
C PRO A 76 1.57 -17.37 22.26
N GLN A 77 2.21 -18.41 21.72
CA GLN A 77 3.47 -18.28 20.98
C GLN A 77 3.23 -18.50 19.48
N PRO A 78 2.91 -17.43 18.71
CA PRO A 78 2.66 -17.56 17.28
C PRO A 78 3.91 -18.08 16.56
N ILE A 79 3.73 -19.12 15.76
CA ILE A 79 4.77 -19.69 14.92
C ILE A 79 4.64 -19.18 13.49
N LEU A 80 5.77 -18.88 12.86
CA LEU A 80 5.81 -18.53 11.44
C LEU A 80 5.46 -19.75 10.60
N TYR A 81 4.57 -19.58 9.62
CA TYR A 81 4.20 -20.65 8.70
C TYR A 81 5.40 -21.02 7.82
N SER A 82 6.04 -22.15 8.10
CA SER A 82 7.38 -22.50 7.60
C SER A 82 7.42 -23.06 6.16
N TYR A 83 6.27 -23.36 5.56
CA TYR A 83 6.19 -23.92 4.19
C TYR A 83 6.48 -22.89 3.07
N GLY A 84 6.70 -21.61 3.42
CA GLY A 84 7.20 -20.59 2.51
C GLY A 84 8.10 -19.62 3.27
N ARG A 85 9.42 -19.80 3.16
CA ARG A 85 10.45 -19.06 3.93
C ARG A 85 10.56 -17.57 3.63
N SER A 86 9.63 -16.96 2.92
CA SER A 86 9.68 -15.53 2.60
C SER A 86 8.35 -14.89 2.91
N GLY A 87 8.31 -14.03 3.92
CA GLY A 87 7.23 -13.07 4.07
C GLY A 87 7.02 -12.33 2.74
N ILE A 88 5.78 -11.97 2.43
CA ILE A 88 5.44 -11.35 1.16
C ILE A 88 5.62 -9.86 1.31
N SER A 89 6.43 -9.26 0.43
CA SER A 89 6.79 -7.85 0.52
C SER A 89 5.99 -7.01 -0.46
N LEU A 90 5.47 -5.90 0.06
CA LEU A 90 4.88 -4.81 -0.69
C LEU A 90 5.88 -3.66 -0.75
N GLU A 91 6.13 -3.14 -1.95
CA GLU A 91 6.99 -1.98 -2.17
C GLU A 91 6.13 -0.75 -2.44
N ILE A 92 6.34 0.30 -1.65
CA ILE A 92 5.64 1.57 -1.75
C ILE A 92 6.68 2.64 -2.01
N ASP A 93 6.47 3.46 -3.03
CA ASP A 93 7.28 4.64 -3.26
C ASP A 93 6.93 5.72 -2.21
N PRO A 94 7.86 6.06 -1.28
CA PRO A 94 7.62 7.04 -0.24
C PRO A 94 7.59 8.47 -0.76
N GLU A 95 8.04 8.75 -1.98
CA GLU A 95 7.91 10.08 -2.59
C GLU A 95 6.45 10.35 -3.00
N THR A 96 5.79 9.32 -3.54
CA THR A 96 4.38 9.40 -3.95
C THR A 96 3.42 9.18 -2.80
N PHE A 97 3.69 8.19 -1.95
CA PHE A 97 2.73 7.69 -0.97
C PHE A 97 3.28 7.74 0.46
N GLU A 98 2.36 7.97 1.40
CA GLU A 98 2.58 7.72 2.82
C GLU A 98 1.69 6.55 3.24
N PHE A 99 2.29 5.54 3.87
CA PHE A 99 1.55 4.39 4.39
C PHE A 99 0.75 4.79 5.63
N ARG A 100 -0.56 4.51 5.64
CA ARG A 100 -1.45 4.86 6.76
C ARG A 100 -1.96 3.65 7.52
N HIS A 101 -2.39 2.60 6.83
CA HIS A 101 -2.98 1.43 7.49
C HIS A 101 -2.99 0.21 6.57
N ILE A 102 -3.03 -0.98 7.20
CA ILE A 102 -3.28 -2.25 6.52
C ILE A 102 -4.19 -3.12 7.38
N ALA A 103 -5.15 -3.77 6.75
CA ALA A 103 -5.98 -4.80 7.37
C ALA A 103 -6.12 -6.00 6.43
N GLN A 104 -6.35 -7.19 7.00
CA GLN A 104 -6.63 -8.39 6.21
C GLN A 104 -8.12 -8.72 6.28
N MET A 105 -8.77 -8.77 5.12
CA MET A 105 -10.16 -9.23 5.02
C MET A 105 -10.17 -10.52 4.21
N GLU A 106 -10.50 -11.63 4.89
CA GLU A 106 -10.41 -12.98 4.33
C GLU A 106 -8.99 -13.28 3.77
N LYS A 107 -8.85 -13.37 2.45
CA LYS A 107 -7.58 -13.65 1.73
C LYS A 107 -7.01 -12.43 1.02
N LYS A 108 -7.64 -11.27 1.16
CA LYS A 108 -7.23 -10.01 0.54
C LYS A 108 -6.74 -9.03 1.62
N PHE A 109 -5.93 -8.09 1.17
CA PHE A 109 -5.39 -7.02 1.99
C PHE A 109 -6.01 -5.70 1.56
N LEU A 110 -6.43 -4.95 2.57
CA LEU A 110 -6.90 -3.59 2.44
C LEU A 110 -5.76 -2.67 2.86
N VAL A 111 -5.21 -1.91 1.92
CA VAL A 111 -4.09 -0.99 2.16
C VAL A 111 -4.53 0.44 1.92
N PHE A 112 -4.20 1.30 2.87
CA PHE A 112 -4.53 2.72 2.87
C PHE A 112 -3.25 3.52 2.70
N LEU A 113 -3.15 4.24 1.59
CA LEU A 113 -2.03 5.10 1.26
C LEU A 113 -2.53 6.53 1.11
N TRP A 114 -1.85 7.49 1.74
CA TRP A 114 -2.05 8.89 1.46
C TRP A 114 -1.21 9.29 0.26
N ASN A 115 -1.84 9.68 -0.84
CA ASN A 115 -1.17 10.19 -2.02
C ASN A 115 -0.79 11.66 -1.79
N LYS A 116 0.50 11.94 -1.69
CA LYS A 116 1.04 13.26 -1.33
C LYS A 116 0.78 14.30 -2.42
N PHE A 117 0.83 13.88 -3.69
CA PHE A 117 0.61 14.75 -4.85
C PHE A 117 -0.87 15.03 -5.07
N ALA A 118 -1.71 14.00 -5.04
CA ALA A 118 -3.15 14.12 -5.25
C ALA A 118 -3.91 14.58 -3.99
N LYS A 119 -3.22 14.70 -2.84
CA LYS A 119 -3.75 15.14 -1.55
C LYS A 119 -5.03 14.38 -1.15
N ARG A 120 -4.97 13.06 -1.28
CA ARG A 120 -6.11 12.18 -1.04
C ARG A 120 -5.69 10.83 -0.48
N LEU A 121 -6.61 10.20 0.23
CA LEU A 121 -6.49 8.83 0.68
C LEU A 121 -6.89 7.88 -0.46
N GLU A 122 -5.99 6.97 -0.80
CA GLU A 122 -6.21 5.92 -1.78
C GLU A 122 -6.27 4.56 -1.09
N ILE A 123 -7.33 3.82 -1.39
CA ILE A 123 -7.61 2.51 -0.81
C ILE A 123 -7.36 1.46 -1.89
N TYR A 124 -6.54 0.47 -1.57
CA TYR A 124 -6.22 -0.66 -2.42
C TYR A 124 -6.73 -1.94 -1.77
N PHE A 125 -7.41 -2.79 -2.53
CA PHE A 125 -7.99 -4.03 -2.01
C PHE A 125 -7.78 -5.20 -2.97
N ASP A 126 -6.80 -6.05 -2.69
CA ASP A 126 -6.51 -7.22 -3.51
C ASP A 126 -5.73 -8.26 -2.70
N THR A 127 -5.50 -9.42 -3.31
CA THR A 127 -4.51 -10.39 -2.83
C THR A 127 -3.11 -9.77 -2.83
N ILE A 128 -2.26 -10.19 -1.90
CA ILE A 128 -0.92 -9.62 -1.74
C ILE A 128 -0.07 -9.69 -3.03
N ASN A 129 -0.22 -10.75 -3.84
CA ASN A 129 0.50 -10.93 -5.10
C ASN A 129 0.10 -9.92 -6.18
N ARG A 130 -1.14 -9.40 -6.12
CA ARG A 130 -1.66 -8.42 -7.07
C ARG A 130 -1.55 -6.99 -6.55
N LEU A 131 -1.43 -6.84 -5.23
CA LEU A 131 -1.42 -5.55 -4.57
C LEU A 131 -0.26 -4.64 -5.02
N SER A 132 0.95 -5.19 -5.19
CA SER A 132 2.09 -4.41 -5.71
C SER A 132 1.80 -3.84 -7.08
N ARG A 133 1.14 -4.63 -7.94
CA ARG A 133 0.74 -4.19 -9.28
C ARG A 133 -0.36 -3.14 -9.23
N THR A 134 -1.40 -3.33 -8.41
CA THR A 134 -2.50 -2.34 -8.34
C THR A 134 -2.03 -1.01 -7.77
N ILE A 135 -1.07 -1.00 -6.84
CA ILE A 135 -0.44 0.22 -6.33
C ILE A 135 0.43 0.88 -7.42
N PHE A 136 1.24 0.09 -8.13
CA PHE A 136 2.05 0.60 -9.25
C PHE A 136 1.19 1.22 -10.36
N ASP A 137 0.10 0.53 -10.73
CA ASP A 137 -0.88 0.99 -11.72
C ASP A 137 -1.78 2.12 -11.17
N GLN A 138 -1.63 2.50 -9.90
CA GLN A 138 -2.45 3.48 -9.17
C GLN A 138 -3.97 3.25 -9.30
N SER A 139 -4.34 1.97 -9.38
CA SER A 139 -5.70 1.49 -9.59
C SER A 139 -6.43 1.28 -8.26
N ALA A 140 -6.44 2.31 -7.41
CA ALA A 140 -7.14 2.29 -6.13
C ALA A 140 -8.64 2.02 -6.32
N ILE A 141 -9.21 1.14 -5.47
CA ILE A 141 -10.64 0.80 -5.48
C ILE A 141 -11.50 1.98 -5.01
N LYS A 142 -10.93 2.83 -4.14
CA LYS A 142 -11.57 4.04 -3.63
C LYS A 142 -10.54 5.14 -3.45
N LYS A 143 -10.97 6.37 -3.71
CA LYS A 143 -10.20 7.60 -3.54
C LYS A 143 -11.05 8.57 -2.72
N LEU A 144 -10.56 8.99 -1.56
CA LEU A 144 -11.31 9.76 -0.56
C LEU A 144 -10.50 10.97 -0.10
N ASN A 145 -11.17 12.06 0.29
CA ASN A 145 -10.52 13.29 0.77
C ASN A 145 -10.93 13.60 2.23
N PRO A 146 -10.56 12.76 3.21
CA PRO A 146 -10.94 12.98 4.62
C PRO A 146 -10.16 14.11 5.32
N GLY A 147 -9.10 14.63 4.68
CA GLY A 147 -8.09 15.51 5.30
C GLY A 147 -6.78 14.76 5.49
N GLU A 148 -5.67 15.51 5.60
CA GLU A 148 -4.32 14.95 5.73
C GLU A 148 -4.10 14.28 7.09
N HIS A 149 -4.75 14.80 8.13
CA HIS A 149 -4.72 14.26 9.49
C HIS A 149 -5.96 13.42 9.79
N CYS A 150 -6.20 12.38 8.97
CA CYS A 150 -7.24 11.40 9.23
C CYS A 150 -6.70 10.16 9.94
N MET A 151 -7.56 9.56 10.76
CA MET A 151 -7.34 8.28 11.41
C MET A 151 -8.24 7.22 10.76
N ILE A 152 -7.76 5.98 10.73
CA ILE A 152 -8.43 4.85 10.06
C ILE A 152 -8.56 3.69 11.04
N THR A 153 -9.72 3.04 11.05
CA THR A 153 -9.94 1.75 11.70
C THR A 153 -10.73 0.83 10.78
N VAL A 154 -10.54 -0.48 10.92
CA VAL A 154 -11.25 -1.49 10.13
C VAL A 154 -11.89 -2.50 11.08
N ASN A 155 -13.12 -2.92 10.77
CA ASN A 155 -13.75 -4.10 11.34
C ASN A 155 -13.74 -5.18 10.25
N GLU A 156 -12.77 -6.09 10.31
CA GLU A 156 -12.57 -7.04 9.22
C GLU A 156 -13.73 -8.03 9.09
N LEU A 157 -14.35 -8.41 10.21
CA LEU A 157 -15.46 -9.37 10.25
C LEU A 157 -16.75 -8.81 9.64
N LYS A 158 -17.02 -7.51 9.84
CA LYS A 158 -18.18 -6.83 9.24
C LYS A 158 -17.89 -6.11 7.93
N GLY A 159 -16.61 -6.07 7.54
CA GLY A 159 -16.13 -5.29 6.41
C GLY A 159 -16.50 -3.81 6.49
N LEU A 160 -16.38 -3.23 7.69
CA LEU A 160 -16.57 -1.80 7.91
C LEU A 160 -15.23 -1.09 8.01
N ILE A 161 -15.18 0.14 7.51
CA ILE A 161 -14.04 1.05 7.65
C ILE A 161 -14.56 2.30 8.34
N GLY A 162 -13.91 2.74 9.40
CA GLY A 162 -14.11 4.05 9.98
C GLY A 162 -12.97 4.98 9.54
N ILE A 163 -13.32 6.18 9.10
CA ILE A 163 -12.36 7.24 8.78
C ILE A 163 -12.78 8.50 9.54
N TYR A 164 -11.95 8.88 10.49
CA TYR A 164 -12.15 10.05 11.33
C TYR A 164 -11.21 11.18 10.92
N SER A 165 -11.74 12.39 10.79
CA SER A 165 -10.97 13.60 10.48
C SER A 165 -10.70 14.37 11.77
N ASN A 166 -9.44 14.39 12.23
CA ASN A 166 -9.05 15.09 13.46
C ASN A 166 -9.26 16.61 13.34
N GLU A 167 -9.11 17.15 12.13
CA GLU A 167 -9.32 18.58 11.88
C GLU A 167 -10.80 18.98 11.99
N LYS A 168 -11.71 18.10 11.57
CA LYS A 168 -13.14 18.42 11.45
C LYS A 168 -13.99 17.84 12.57
N GLY A 169 -13.45 16.90 13.35
CA GLY A 169 -14.24 16.14 14.31
C GLY A 169 -15.34 15.30 13.66
N VAL A 170 -15.13 14.85 12.42
CA VAL A 170 -16.15 14.13 11.63
C VAL A 170 -15.71 12.70 11.34
N LEU A 171 -16.56 11.74 11.67
CA LEU A 171 -16.44 10.34 11.30
C LEU A 171 -17.33 10.03 10.07
N ASN A 172 -16.75 9.33 9.11
CA ASN A 172 -17.48 8.61 8.07
C ASN A 172 -17.18 7.12 8.18
N THR A 173 -18.18 6.28 7.97
CA THR A 173 -18.00 4.84 7.88
C THR A 173 -18.35 4.35 6.49
N TYR A 174 -17.60 3.34 6.02
CA TYR A 174 -17.79 2.71 4.73
C TYR A 174 -17.97 1.21 4.94
N ARG A 175 -18.74 0.57 4.05
CA ARG A 175 -18.96 -0.87 4.05
C ARG A 175 -18.50 -1.47 2.73
N LEU A 176 -17.77 -2.58 2.80
CA LEU A 176 -17.42 -3.37 1.62
C LEU A 176 -18.69 -3.92 0.95
N GLU A 177 -18.82 -3.70 -0.35
CA GLU A 177 -19.94 -4.23 -1.13
C GLU A 177 -19.83 -5.75 -1.29
N GLN A 178 -20.97 -6.42 -1.50
CA GLN A 178 -21.03 -7.89 -1.55
C GLN A 178 -20.17 -8.50 -2.66
N ASP A 179 -20.03 -7.79 -3.78
CA ASP A 179 -19.20 -8.20 -4.91
C ASP A 179 -17.70 -7.99 -4.65
N GLN A 180 -17.35 -7.39 -3.51
CA GLN A 180 -16.00 -7.04 -3.11
C GLN A 180 -15.26 -6.14 -4.13
N THR A 181 -15.99 -5.35 -4.91
CA THR A 181 -15.42 -4.46 -5.93
C THR A 181 -15.40 -3.00 -5.53
N ASN A 182 -16.10 -2.61 -4.47
CA ASN A 182 -16.11 -1.24 -3.98
C ASN A 182 -16.48 -1.14 -2.49
N PHE A 183 -16.32 0.06 -1.96
CA PHE A 183 -16.83 0.44 -0.64
C PHE A 183 -17.94 1.48 -0.81
N SER A 184 -19.11 1.21 -0.24
CA SER A 184 -20.22 2.15 -0.17
C SER A 184 -20.13 2.95 1.13
N LEU A 185 -20.57 4.20 1.10
CA LEU A 185 -20.69 5.01 2.30
C LEU A 185 -21.84 4.46 3.14
N HIS A 186 -21.57 4.12 4.40
CA HIS A 186 -22.54 3.48 5.28
C HIS A 186 -23.16 4.49 6.26
N TYR A 187 -22.33 5.13 7.08
CA TYR A 187 -22.73 6.27 7.92
C TYR A 187 -21.91 7.50 7.55
N ARG A 188 -22.59 8.65 7.42
CA ARG A 188 -22.00 9.88 6.90
C ARG A 188 -22.04 11.00 7.93
N ASN A 189 -20.98 11.80 7.98
CA ASN A 189 -20.90 13.07 8.69
C ASN A 189 -21.31 12.96 10.17
N ILE A 190 -20.88 11.89 10.86
CA ILE A 190 -21.10 11.78 12.30
C ILE A 190 -20.19 12.82 12.97
N GLN A 191 -20.79 13.88 13.49
CA GLN A 191 -20.07 15.01 14.04
C GLN A 191 -19.86 14.83 15.54
N LEU A 192 -18.63 14.47 15.93
CA LEU A 192 -18.31 14.17 17.33
C LEU A 192 -18.44 15.40 18.23
N CYS A 193 -18.14 16.60 17.72
CA CYS A 193 -18.14 17.82 18.53
C CYS A 193 -19.52 18.13 19.17
N GLN A 194 -20.61 17.57 18.64
CA GLN A 194 -21.94 17.68 19.24
C GLN A 194 -22.01 17.07 20.65
N TRP A 195 -21.10 16.15 20.97
CA TRP A 195 -20.95 15.56 22.30
C TRP A 195 -19.93 16.27 23.18
N TYR A 196 -19.20 17.25 22.63
CA TYR A 196 -18.07 17.96 23.26
C TYR A 196 -18.27 19.48 23.22
N ASN A 197 -19.51 19.96 23.41
CA ASN A 197 -19.85 21.39 23.41
C ASN A 197 -19.29 22.14 22.18
N ASP A 198 -19.48 21.57 20.99
CA ASP A 198 -19.01 22.09 19.70
C ASP A 198 -17.49 22.25 19.56
N THR A 199 -16.73 21.59 20.44
CA THR A 199 -15.26 21.52 20.36
C THR A 199 -14.85 20.19 19.74
N VAL A 200 -13.84 20.21 18.87
CA VAL A 200 -13.29 18.97 18.30
C VAL A 200 -12.43 18.27 19.37
N PRO A 201 -12.77 17.03 19.79
CA PRO A 201 -11.99 16.32 20.80
C PRO A 201 -10.62 15.86 20.29
N ASP A 202 -9.61 15.78 21.18
CA ASP A 202 -8.26 15.30 20.83
C ASP A 202 -8.21 13.77 20.85
N ILE A 203 -8.72 13.15 19.79
CA ILE A 203 -8.74 11.69 19.66
C ILE A 203 -7.37 11.16 19.27
N THR A 204 -6.85 10.23 20.07
CA THR A 204 -5.55 9.57 19.85
C THR A 204 -5.68 8.22 19.18
N ASN A 205 -6.74 7.48 19.51
CA ASN A 205 -7.07 6.19 18.92
C ASN A 205 -8.59 6.05 18.79
N PHE A 206 -9.04 5.29 17.80
CA PHE A 206 -10.42 4.83 17.74
C PHE A 206 -10.46 3.47 17.07
N PHE A 207 -11.40 2.63 17.47
CA PHE A 207 -11.51 1.27 16.94
C PHE A 207 -12.95 0.77 17.03
N PHE A 208 -13.29 -0.17 16.16
CA PHE A 208 -14.55 -0.89 16.28
C PHE A 208 -14.52 -1.86 17.46
N ILE A 209 -15.60 -1.92 18.21
CA ILE A 209 -15.81 -2.98 19.19
C ILE A 209 -16.00 -4.30 18.44
N LYS A 210 -15.28 -5.34 18.89
CA LYS A 210 -15.26 -6.64 18.22
C LYS A 210 -16.68 -7.19 18.03
N ASN A 211 -16.98 -7.64 16.82
CA ASN A 211 -18.28 -8.19 16.41
C ASN A 211 -19.49 -7.23 16.46
N THR A 212 -19.31 -5.95 16.77
CA THR A 212 -20.39 -4.94 16.73
C THR A 212 -20.12 -3.89 15.65
N GLU A 213 -21.05 -2.94 15.46
CA GLU A 213 -20.79 -1.74 14.64
C GLU A 213 -20.42 -0.53 15.51
N ASP A 214 -20.31 -0.73 16.82
CA ASP A 214 -20.00 0.32 17.77
C ASP A 214 -18.54 0.72 17.65
N ILE A 215 -18.27 2.00 17.86
CA ILE A 215 -16.94 2.58 17.78
C ILE A 215 -16.59 3.15 19.15
N CYS A 216 -15.40 2.80 19.63
CA CYS A 216 -14.80 3.37 20.82
C CYS A 216 -13.77 4.43 20.40
N PHE A 217 -13.81 5.59 21.04
CA PHE A 217 -12.84 6.67 20.89
C PHE A 217 -12.02 6.80 22.17
N VAL A 218 -10.72 6.99 22.01
CA VAL A 218 -9.76 7.23 23.10
C VAL A 218 -9.25 8.65 22.95
N GLU A 219 -9.59 9.49 23.91
CA GLU A 219 -9.17 10.89 23.98
C GLU A 219 -7.86 11.02 24.77
N ARG A 220 -7.08 12.07 24.47
CA ARG A 220 -5.93 12.47 25.29
C ARG A 220 -6.41 13.39 26.42
N ASP A 221 -6.07 13.01 27.66
CA ASP A 221 -6.22 13.87 28.85
C ASP A 221 -5.19 15.04 28.88
#